data_AF-A0A7S3E1N0-F1
#
_entry.id   AF-A0A7S3E1N0-F1
#
_cell.length_a   1.000
_cell.length_b   1.000
_cell.length_c   1.000
_cell.angle_alpha   90.00
_cell.angle_beta   90.00
_cell.angle_gamma   90.00
#
_symmetry.space_group_name_H-M   'P 1'
#
loop_
_entity.id
_entity.type
_entity.pdbx_description
1 polymer ?
#
loop_
_entity_poly.entity_id
_entity_poly.type
_entity_poly.pdbx_seq_one_letter_code
_entity_poly.pdbx_strand_id
1 'polypeptide(L)'
;MQSRGAGALRGHFRGRASKHAPSLRHQHHHQQSQHLLGRVAPHHGASLACRARAEAEETDNSSSIFQRAMKVARSRSGVEPQSSSSPAGSTHNGTSTSEGGRGQSNGTSFLQRKASNGGGARQQSSAKTALSRLRSEGGGLSLFQARKKLAKVKFQVRYKTQLGQHVRVVGSTPELGAWDVAKAPQLKYSVIDHVDGIWSCDVRLPCGQIYEYKYVMCNDQGVPLQWQQGNNALLAVGIRDALAQQSSGGEMCLEVLDRWSGPEGSTVIIKKGDQVVSETTREHRLTSWIRDVEDQLEQGAVQVKELQLELASAKQELMSTRQEAIAAKEESQRMKEMALQSNDKYLLALKEKEKALRQKELVLRQLQLERFESQEDNN
;
A
#
# COMPACT_ATOMS: atom_id res chain seq x y z
N MET A 1 33.82 -43.99 -60.56
CA MET A 1 32.70 -44.41 -59.67
C MET A 1 31.50 -43.54 -60.01
N GLN A 2 30.39 -44.20 -60.37
CA GLN A 2 28.95 -43.85 -60.27
C GLN A 2 28.54 -42.39 -59.95
N SER A 3 27.43 -41.79 -60.40
CA SER A 3 26.33 -42.09 -61.35
C SER A 3 25.30 -40.94 -61.19
N ARG A 4 24.34 -40.83 -62.12
CA ARG A 4 23.03 -40.12 -62.06
C ARG A 4 23.04 -38.62 -62.35
N GLY A 5 22.08 -38.04 -63.06
CA GLY A 5 20.83 -38.56 -63.63
C GLY A 5 19.94 -37.37 -64.02
N ALA A 6 19.28 -37.47 -65.17
CA ALA A 6 18.40 -36.47 -65.78
C ALA A 6 17.03 -36.34 -65.07
N GLY A 7 16.30 -35.25 -65.38
CA GLY A 7 14.83 -35.24 -65.26
C GLY A 7 14.19 -33.88 -64.97
N ALA A 8 13.80 -33.17 -66.02
CA ALA A 8 12.80 -32.12 -65.96
C ALA A 8 11.38 -32.73 -65.95
N LEU A 9 10.39 -32.06 -65.33
CA LEU A 9 9.11 -31.69 -65.96
C LEU A 9 8.13 -30.99 -65.01
N ARG A 10 7.32 -30.14 -65.65
CA ARG A 10 6.28 -29.22 -65.17
C ARG A 10 5.08 -29.91 -64.51
N GLY A 11 4.40 -29.16 -63.64
CA GLY A 11 2.99 -29.38 -63.28
C GLY A 11 2.30 -28.08 -62.90
N HIS A 12 1.37 -27.62 -63.75
CA HIS A 12 0.40 -26.55 -63.47
C HIS A 12 -0.72 -27.07 -62.56
N PHE A 13 -1.28 -26.22 -61.68
CA PHE A 13 -2.70 -26.32 -61.32
C PHE A 13 -3.30 -24.95 -61.01
N ARG A 14 -4.44 -24.68 -61.66
CA ARG A 14 -5.29 -23.47 -61.57
C ARG A 14 -6.35 -23.62 -60.48
N GLY A 15 -6.66 -22.51 -59.80
CA GLY A 15 -8.02 -21.98 -59.57
C GLY A 15 -8.89 -22.58 -58.45
N ARG A 16 -9.42 -21.74 -57.56
CA ARG A 16 -10.77 -21.11 -57.69
C ARG A 16 -11.08 -20.20 -56.48
N ALA A 17 -11.91 -19.19 -56.73
CA ALA A 17 -12.40 -18.15 -55.83
C ALA A 17 -13.56 -18.62 -54.91
N SER A 18 -13.84 -17.91 -53.80
CA SER A 18 -15.19 -17.39 -53.48
C SER A 18 -15.23 -16.48 -52.21
N LYS A 19 -15.79 -15.29 -52.44
CA LYS A 19 -16.56 -14.32 -51.63
C LYS A 19 -17.07 -14.74 -50.23
N HIS A 20 -17.01 -13.84 -49.24
CA HIS A 20 -18.16 -13.05 -48.70
C HIS A 20 -17.82 -12.29 -47.39
N ALA A 21 -18.22 -11.02 -47.32
CA ALA A 21 -18.44 -10.25 -46.08
C ALA A 21 -19.94 -10.35 -45.68
N PRO A 22 -20.32 -9.94 -44.44
CA PRO A 22 -20.88 -8.60 -44.30
C PRO A 22 -20.60 -7.86 -42.96
N SER A 23 -20.85 -6.55 -43.02
CA SER A 23 -20.81 -5.55 -41.95
C SER A 23 -22.15 -5.48 -41.18
N LEU A 24 -22.10 -5.16 -39.88
CA LEU A 24 -23.27 -4.72 -39.11
C LEU A 24 -22.96 -3.44 -38.32
N ARG A 25 -23.54 -2.35 -38.83
CA ARG A 25 -23.84 -1.07 -38.15
C ARG A 25 -25.09 -1.26 -37.28
N HIS A 26 -25.25 -0.47 -36.21
CA HIS A 26 -26.47 0.14 -35.63
C HIS A 26 -26.19 0.40 -34.13
N GLN A 27 -26.62 1.45 -33.45
CA GLN A 27 -27.13 2.79 -33.76
C GLN A 27 -27.21 3.50 -32.40
N HIS A 28 -26.87 4.79 -32.35
CA HIS A 28 -27.07 5.66 -31.18
C HIS A 28 -28.57 5.87 -30.93
N HIS A 29 -28.99 5.89 -29.66
CA HIS A 29 -30.20 6.61 -29.27
C HIS A 29 -29.89 7.64 -28.17
N HIS A 30 -30.12 8.89 -28.54
CA HIS A 30 -30.13 10.08 -27.73
C HIS A 30 -31.61 10.46 -27.53
N GLN A 31 -32.05 10.77 -26.31
CA GLN A 31 -33.27 11.54 -26.14
C GLN A 31 -33.14 12.46 -24.92
N GLN A 32 -33.32 13.74 -25.20
CA GLN A 32 -33.18 14.88 -24.31
C GLN A 32 -34.57 15.50 -24.11
N SER A 33 -34.84 15.93 -22.86
CA SER A 33 -35.71 17.04 -22.41
C SER A 33 -37.15 17.20 -22.93
N GLN A 34 -38.09 17.49 -22.02
CA GLN A 34 -38.48 18.89 -21.73
C GLN A 34 -39.45 19.03 -20.53
N HIS A 35 -39.38 20.23 -19.96
CA HIS A 35 -40.03 20.81 -18.79
C HIS A 35 -41.54 21.02 -18.91
N LEU A 36 -42.25 21.08 -17.78
CA LEU A 36 -43.30 22.09 -17.58
C LEU A 36 -43.49 22.48 -16.11
N LEU A 37 -43.63 23.79 -15.92
CA LEU A 37 -43.73 24.56 -14.68
C LEU A 37 -45.16 24.56 -14.12
N GLY A 38 -45.28 24.58 -12.79
CA GLY A 38 -46.54 24.90 -12.09
C GLY A 38 -46.28 25.06 -10.59
N ARG A 39 -46.32 26.29 -10.09
CA ARG A 39 -45.95 26.71 -8.73
C ARG A 39 -47.16 27.37 -8.07
N VAL A 40 -47.74 26.80 -7.01
CA VAL A 40 -48.41 27.51 -5.90
C VAL A 40 -48.37 26.62 -4.63
N ALA A 41 -47.86 27.17 -3.53
CA ALA A 41 -47.79 26.61 -2.16
C ALA A 41 -48.96 27.21 -1.30
N PRO A 42 -49.09 27.04 0.04
CA PRO A 42 -48.24 26.32 1.01
C PRO A 42 -49.03 25.49 2.08
N HIS A 43 -48.33 24.76 2.97
CA HIS A 43 -48.39 24.93 4.44
C HIS A 43 -47.61 23.82 5.20
N HIS A 44 -46.55 24.26 5.90
CA HIS A 44 -46.06 23.86 7.24
C HIS A 44 -45.53 22.43 7.51
N GLY A 45 -44.23 22.38 7.88
CA GLY A 45 -43.62 21.26 8.59
C GLY A 45 -42.08 21.31 8.56
N ALA A 46 -41.46 21.66 9.68
CA ALA A 46 -40.04 21.96 9.84
C ALA A 46 -39.08 20.76 9.57
N SER A 47 -37.95 21.03 8.90
CA SER A 47 -36.71 20.26 9.07
C SER A 47 -35.50 21.11 8.71
N LEU A 48 -34.64 21.36 9.70
CA LEU A 48 -33.37 22.06 9.59
C LEU A 48 -32.36 21.17 8.84
N ALA A 49 -32.09 21.50 7.58
CA ALA A 49 -30.93 20.98 6.84
C ALA A 49 -29.92 22.11 6.63
N CYS A 50 -28.86 22.11 7.44
CA CYS A 50 -27.72 22.99 7.27
C CYS A 50 -27.01 22.69 5.93
N ARG A 51 -27.09 23.67 5.03
CA ARG A 51 -26.37 23.70 3.75
C ARG A 51 -24.95 24.21 4.01
N ALA A 52 -24.00 23.28 4.16
CA ALA A 52 -22.57 23.62 4.10
C ALA A 52 -22.07 23.35 2.67
N ARG A 53 -21.93 24.42 1.89
CA ARG A 53 -21.16 24.42 0.65
C ARG A 53 -19.69 24.62 1.06
N ALA A 54 -18.92 23.53 1.08
CA ALA A 54 -17.47 23.59 1.23
C ALA A 54 -16.87 23.49 -0.18
N GLU A 55 -16.47 24.63 -0.72
CA GLU A 55 -15.39 24.68 -1.69
C GLU A 55 -14.12 24.29 -0.93
N ALA A 56 -13.62 23.08 -1.17
CA ALA A 56 -12.37 22.60 -0.61
C ALA A 56 -11.34 22.61 -1.73
N GLU A 57 -10.49 23.63 -1.72
CA GLU A 57 -9.20 23.57 -2.37
C GLU A 57 -8.40 22.40 -1.80
N GLU A 58 -7.77 21.65 -2.70
CA GLU A 58 -7.05 20.42 -2.44
C GLU A 58 -5.69 20.76 -1.80
N THR A 59 -5.65 20.90 -0.48
CA THR A 59 -4.38 20.98 0.28
C THR A 59 -4.26 19.84 1.29
N ASP A 60 -3.56 18.79 0.87
CA ASP A 60 -2.61 17.91 1.57
C ASP A 60 -2.59 17.78 3.12
N ASN A 61 -3.75 17.75 3.80
CA ASN A 61 -3.78 17.50 5.26
C ASN A 61 -4.94 16.62 5.76
N SER A 62 -5.28 15.58 4.99
CA SER A 62 -6.33 14.59 5.34
C SER A 62 -6.02 13.77 6.60
N SER A 63 -4.73 13.63 6.95
CA SER A 63 -4.24 12.96 8.15
C SER A 63 -4.65 13.69 9.45
N SER A 64 -4.61 15.03 9.45
CA SER A 64 -4.90 15.85 10.62
C SER A 64 -6.40 15.85 10.99
N ILE A 65 -7.27 15.90 9.98
CA ILE A 65 -8.73 15.95 10.16
C ILE A 65 -9.25 14.63 10.76
N PHE A 66 -8.74 13.50 10.27
CA PHE A 66 -9.12 12.17 10.78
C PHE A 66 -8.68 11.97 12.24
N GLN A 67 -7.46 12.40 12.58
CA GLN A 67 -6.97 12.33 13.96
C GLN A 67 -7.78 13.21 14.92
N ARG A 68 -8.20 14.40 14.46
CA ARG A 68 -9.03 15.33 15.24
C ARG A 68 -10.45 14.76 15.45
N ALA A 69 -11.04 14.16 14.42
CA ALA A 69 -12.35 13.50 14.51
C ALA A 69 -12.32 12.29 15.48
N MET A 70 -11.27 11.48 15.44
CA MET A 70 -11.10 10.33 16.35
C MET A 70 -10.86 10.76 17.81
N LYS A 71 -10.21 11.90 18.04
CA LYS A 71 -10.00 12.47 19.38
C LYS A 71 -11.32 12.99 20.00
N VAL A 72 -12.16 13.64 19.20
CA VAL A 72 -13.49 14.12 19.63
C VAL A 72 -14.44 12.95 19.92
N ALA A 73 -14.41 11.89 19.11
CA ALA A 73 -15.22 10.69 19.35
C ALA A 73 -14.90 10.00 20.68
N ARG A 74 -13.61 9.97 21.09
CA ARG A 74 -13.17 9.41 22.39
C ARG A 74 -13.59 10.24 23.59
N SER A 75 -13.64 11.57 23.45
CA SER A 75 -14.11 12.46 24.52
C SER A 75 -15.61 12.34 24.81
N ARG A 76 -16.41 11.86 23.85
CA ARG A 76 -17.86 11.66 24.01
C ARG A 76 -18.24 10.29 24.58
N SER A 77 -17.31 9.33 24.61
CA SER A 77 -17.54 7.97 25.12
C SER A 77 -17.13 7.79 26.59
N GLY A 78 -16.85 8.86 27.33
CA GLY A 78 -16.56 8.79 28.78
C GLY A 78 -15.24 8.10 29.17
N VAL A 79 -14.31 7.90 28.23
CA VAL A 79 -12.98 7.35 28.53
C VAL A 79 -11.99 8.49 28.61
N GLU A 80 -11.79 9.04 29.80
CA GLU A 80 -10.69 9.97 30.07
C GLU A 80 -9.36 9.20 30.19
N PRO A 81 -8.26 9.72 29.62
CA PRO A 81 -6.92 9.27 29.98
C PRO A 81 -6.59 9.77 31.39
N GLN A 82 -6.14 8.88 32.28
CA GLN A 82 -5.74 9.26 33.63
C GLN A 82 -4.66 10.34 33.60
N SER A 83 -4.99 11.49 34.17
CA SER A 83 -4.04 12.56 34.50
C SER A 83 -3.14 12.11 35.64
N SER A 84 -1.83 12.10 35.42
CA SER A 84 -0.85 12.02 36.50
C SER A 84 -0.77 13.37 37.21
N SER A 85 -1.49 13.52 38.32
CA SER A 85 -1.24 14.59 39.28
C SER A 85 -0.82 13.97 40.62
N SER A 86 0.43 14.18 41.01
CA SER A 86 0.87 14.05 42.40
C SER A 86 1.31 15.43 42.91
N PRO A 87 0.99 15.80 44.16
CA PRO A 87 1.20 17.13 44.70
C PRO A 87 2.63 17.34 45.20
N ALA A 88 3.02 18.61 45.28
CA ALA A 88 4.34 19.09 45.70
C ALA A 88 4.68 18.75 47.17
N GLY A 89 5.97 18.51 47.43
CA GLY A 89 6.57 18.45 48.76
C GLY A 89 8.10 18.55 48.67
N SER A 90 8.65 19.67 49.11
CA SER A 90 10.08 20.02 49.13
C SER A 90 10.86 19.34 50.25
N THR A 91 12.08 18.84 50.02
CA THR A 91 13.22 18.99 50.94
C THR A 91 14.56 18.68 50.23
N HIS A 92 15.61 19.38 50.66
CA HIS A 92 16.96 19.41 50.09
C HIS A 92 17.94 18.42 50.74
N ASN A 93 19.01 18.13 50.00
CA ASN A 93 20.36 17.67 50.37
C ASN A 93 20.59 16.22 50.84
N GLY A 94 21.63 15.61 50.25
CA GLY A 94 22.30 14.43 50.78
C GLY A 94 23.06 13.62 49.73
N THR A 95 24.30 14.03 49.44
CA THR A 95 25.31 13.22 48.72
C THR A 95 25.64 11.96 49.50
N SER A 96 25.57 10.77 48.89
CA SER A 96 26.45 9.65 49.24
C SER A 96 26.50 8.57 48.16
N THR A 97 27.75 8.27 47.83
CA THR A 97 28.32 7.19 47.04
C THR A 97 28.01 5.77 47.54
N SER A 98 28.37 4.81 46.68
CA SER A 98 28.87 3.44 46.93
C SER A 98 27.90 2.25 46.79
N GLU A 99 28.27 1.42 45.81
CA GLU A 99 28.38 -0.06 45.84
C GLU A 99 27.13 -0.90 46.10
N GLY A 100 26.77 -1.70 45.08
CA GLY A 100 25.81 -2.79 45.20
C GLY A 100 26.33 -4.03 44.47
N GLY A 101 26.82 -4.98 45.26
CA GLY A 101 27.40 -6.25 44.82
C GLY A 101 26.44 -7.18 44.09
N ARG A 102 27.04 -8.07 43.31
CA ARG A 102 26.40 -9.21 42.66
C ARG A 102 25.90 -10.20 43.73
N GLY A 103 24.58 -10.37 43.82
CA GLY A 103 23.93 -11.48 44.51
C GLY A 103 23.06 -12.26 43.53
N GLN A 104 23.51 -13.46 43.15
CA GLN A 104 22.65 -14.46 42.51
C GLN A 104 21.77 -15.11 43.58
N SER A 105 20.45 -15.11 43.37
CA SER A 105 19.55 -15.99 44.10
C SER A 105 18.56 -16.62 43.13
N ASN A 106 18.69 -17.94 42.96
CA ASN A 106 17.71 -18.80 42.34
C ASN A 106 16.44 -18.83 43.19
N GLY A 107 15.38 -18.19 42.71
CA GLY A 107 14.04 -18.23 43.30
C GLY A 107 13.10 -19.03 42.41
N THR A 108 12.58 -20.11 42.97
CA THR A 108 11.62 -21.06 42.40
C THR A 108 10.32 -20.36 41.95
N SER A 109 9.91 -20.61 40.71
CA SER A 109 8.71 -20.04 40.11
C SER A 109 7.44 -20.73 40.61
N PHE A 110 6.69 -20.07 41.49
CA PHE A 110 5.30 -20.39 41.81
C PHE A 110 4.39 -19.85 40.69
N LEU A 111 3.63 -20.74 40.05
CA LEU A 111 2.66 -20.41 39.00
C LEU A 111 1.37 -19.86 39.62
N GLN A 112 1.21 -18.53 39.64
CA GLN A 112 -0.09 -17.88 39.85
C GLN A 112 -0.73 -17.60 38.48
N ARG A 113 -1.73 -18.42 38.08
CA ARG A 113 -2.58 -18.12 36.92
C ARG A 113 -3.40 -16.86 37.20
N LYS A 114 -3.08 -15.74 36.53
CA LYS A 114 -4.02 -14.63 36.35
C LYS A 114 -4.75 -14.84 35.03
N ALA A 115 -6.04 -15.13 35.12
CA ALA A 115 -6.98 -15.01 34.01
C ALA A 115 -6.99 -13.54 33.56
N SER A 116 -6.56 -13.29 32.32
CA SER A 116 -6.67 -11.97 31.70
C SER A 116 -7.83 -11.98 30.72
N ASN A 117 -8.69 -10.99 30.93
CA ASN A 117 -9.91 -10.70 30.20
C ASN A 117 -9.57 -10.44 28.72
N GLY A 118 -10.07 -11.31 27.83
CA GLY A 118 -9.87 -11.22 26.39
C GLY A 118 -10.93 -10.35 25.74
N GLY A 119 -10.50 -9.37 24.95
CA GLY A 119 -11.39 -8.62 24.06
C GLY A 119 -10.75 -7.34 23.53
N GLY A 120 -10.13 -7.39 22.35
CA GLY A 120 -9.85 -6.18 21.56
C GLY A 120 -8.47 -6.05 20.91
N ALA A 121 -7.45 -6.80 21.36
CA ALA A 121 -6.07 -6.58 20.89
C ALA A 121 -5.69 -7.32 19.58
N ARG A 122 -6.52 -8.28 19.10
CA ARG A 122 -6.09 -9.26 18.09
C ARG A 122 -6.30 -8.83 16.62
N GLN A 123 -7.12 -7.82 16.34
CA GLN A 123 -7.38 -7.37 14.96
C GLN A 123 -6.44 -6.25 14.48
N GLN A 124 -5.90 -5.42 15.37
CA GLN A 124 -4.94 -4.37 14.99
C GLN A 124 -3.53 -4.91 14.69
N SER A 125 -3.22 -6.14 15.10
CA SER A 125 -1.88 -6.74 14.92
C SER A 125 -1.65 -7.26 13.51
N SER A 126 -2.66 -7.81 12.82
CA SER A 126 -2.49 -8.41 11.50
C SER A 126 -2.14 -7.36 10.43
N ALA A 127 -2.91 -6.28 10.34
CA ALA A 127 -2.64 -5.20 9.37
C ALA A 127 -1.31 -4.48 9.62
N LYS A 128 -0.92 -4.26 10.89
CA LYS A 128 0.40 -3.71 11.25
C LYS A 128 1.54 -4.66 10.88
N THR A 129 1.34 -5.97 11.03
CA THR A 129 2.33 -6.98 10.68
C THR A 129 2.50 -7.08 9.17
N ALA A 130 1.41 -7.10 8.40
CA ALA A 130 1.42 -7.08 6.94
C ALA A 130 2.11 -5.81 6.39
N LEU A 131 1.81 -4.63 6.94
CA LEU A 131 2.48 -3.38 6.57
C LEU A 131 3.98 -3.38 6.90
N SER A 132 4.36 -4.03 8.01
CA SER A 132 5.77 -4.16 8.38
C SER A 132 6.53 -5.06 7.42
N ARG A 133 5.91 -6.16 6.94
CA ARG A 133 6.48 -7.04 5.89
C ARG A 133 6.62 -6.33 4.54
N LEU A 134 5.67 -5.47 4.17
CA LEU A 134 5.76 -4.69 2.92
C LEU A 134 6.88 -3.63 2.96
N ARG A 135 7.25 -3.18 4.16
CA ARG A 135 8.28 -2.15 4.40
C ARG A 135 9.68 -2.74 4.64
N SER A 136 9.81 -4.04 4.94
CA SER A 136 11.12 -4.68 5.12
C SER A 136 11.94 -4.66 3.82
N GLU A 137 13.26 -4.83 3.92
CA GLU A 137 14.14 -4.92 2.76
C GLU A 137 13.68 -6.04 1.82
N GLY A 138 13.43 -5.70 0.55
CA GLY A 138 12.85 -6.62 -0.44
C GLY A 138 11.32 -6.67 -0.47
N GLY A 139 10.64 -6.02 0.48
CA GLY A 139 9.19 -5.80 0.42
C GLY A 139 8.83 -4.83 -0.70
N GLY A 140 7.67 -5.01 -1.34
CA GLY A 140 7.26 -4.25 -2.51
C GLY A 140 7.38 -2.72 -2.34
N LEU A 141 7.02 -2.17 -1.18
CA LEU A 141 7.12 -0.73 -0.92
C LEU A 141 8.56 -0.24 -0.83
N SER A 142 9.48 -1.07 -0.30
CA SER A 142 10.91 -0.74 -0.25
C SER A 142 11.53 -0.63 -1.65
N LEU A 143 11.15 -1.54 -2.57
CA LEU A 143 11.61 -1.54 -3.96
C LEU A 143 11.03 -0.35 -4.74
N PHE A 144 9.74 -0.04 -4.56
CA PHE A 144 9.13 1.15 -5.15
C PHE A 144 9.78 2.44 -4.67
N GLN A 145 10.11 2.53 -3.37
CA GLN A 145 10.81 3.69 -2.82
C GLN A 145 12.25 3.77 -3.33
N ALA A 146 12.90 2.64 -3.55
CA ALA A 146 14.27 2.59 -4.04
C ALA A 146 14.39 2.93 -5.55
N ARG A 147 13.33 2.74 -6.35
CA ARG A 147 13.25 3.27 -7.74
C ARG A 147 13.31 4.79 -7.84
N LYS A 148 12.98 5.51 -6.76
CA LYS A 148 13.13 6.97 -6.71
C LYS A 148 14.55 7.43 -6.40
N LYS A 149 15.46 6.50 -6.08
CA LYS A 149 16.86 6.85 -5.83
C LYS A 149 17.59 7.05 -7.15
N LEU A 150 18.58 7.94 -7.10
CA LEU A 150 19.47 8.23 -8.21
C LEU A 150 20.80 7.51 -7.99
N ALA A 151 21.30 6.82 -9.02
CA ALA A 151 22.67 6.31 -9.06
C ALA A 151 23.58 7.30 -9.81
N LYS A 152 24.82 7.43 -9.36
CA LYS A 152 25.85 8.16 -10.09
C LYS A 152 26.39 7.26 -11.22
N VAL A 153 26.30 7.75 -12.45
CA VAL A 153 26.77 7.05 -13.65
C VAL A 153 27.78 7.94 -14.37
N LYS A 154 28.99 7.45 -14.54
CA LYS A 154 30.04 8.11 -15.30
C LYS A 154 30.14 7.46 -16.67
N PHE A 155 29.76 8.20 -17.71
CA PHE A 155 29.95 7.78 -19.08
C PHE A 155 31.36 8.11 -19.51
N GLN A 156 32.03 7.17 -20.17
CA GLN A 156 33.36 7.36 -20.72
C GLN A 156 33.44 6.71 -22.10
N VAL A 157 33.91 7.47 -23.09
CA VAL A 157 34.13 6.98 -24.45
C VAL A 157 35.47 7.46 -24.97
N ARG A 158 36.19 6.59 -25.68
CA ARG A 158 37.43 6.97 -26.35
C ARG A 158 37.16 7.37 -27.79
N TYR A 159 37.42 8.64 -28.11
CA TYR A 159 37.32 9.19 -29.45
C TYR A 159 38.19 10.45 -29.63
N LYS A 160 38.99 10.51 -30.69
CA LYS A 160 39.80 11.68 -31.01
C LYS A 160 38.99 12.66 -31.86
N THR A 161 38.90 13.90 -31.40
CA THR A 161 38.19 14.98 -32.10
C THR A 161 39.18 16.02 -32.60
N GLN A 162 38.71 16.90 -33.49
CA GLN A 162 39.44 18.08 -33.93
C GLN A 162 39.19 19.27 -33.00
N LEU A 163 39.99 20.33 -33.17
CA LEU A 163 39.79 21.59 -32.44
C LEU A 163 38.40 22.16 -32.72
N GLY A 164 37.72 22.62 -31.67
CA GLY A 164 36.35 23.13 -31.73
C GLY A 164 35.26 22.06 -31.69
N GLN A 165 35.60 20.78 -31.80
CA GLN A 165 34.63 19.69 -31.68
C GLN A 165 34.49 19.20 -30.24
N HIS A 166 33.30 18.74 -29.88
CA HIS A 166 33.01 18.16 -28.56
C HIS A 166 32.09 16.94 -28.67
N VAL A 167 32.11 16.07 -27.66
CA VAL A 167 31.25 14.88 -27.61
C VAL A 167 30.13 15.10 -26.59
N ARG A 168 28.92 14.64 -26.93
CA ARG A 168 27.75 14.59 -26.05
C ARG A 168 27.21 13.16 -25.96
N VAL A 169 26.58 12.84 -24.84
CA VAL A 169 25.82 11.59 -24.66
C VAL A 169 24.34 11.92 -24.68
N VAL A 170 23.62 11.35 -25.65
CA VAL A 170 22.20 11.61 -25.88
C VAL A 170 21.42 10.34 -25.61
N GLY A 171 20.27 10.42 -24.96
CA GLY A 171 19.48 9.23 -24.66
C GLY A 171 18.03 9.49 -24.34
N SER A 172 17.34 8.41 -23.99
CA SER A 172 15.89 8.33 -23.80
C SER A 172 15.31 9.19 -22.67
N THR A 173 16.10 9.56 -21.65
CA THR A 173 15.59 10.26 -20.47
C THR A 173 15.97 11.74 -20.45
N PRO A 174 15.25 12.59 -19.68
CA PRO A 174 15.52 14.02 -19.61
C PRO A 174 16.96 14.36 -19.20
N GLU A 175 17.56 13.56 -18.31
CA GLU A 175 18.94 13.71 -17.86
C GLU A 175 19.96 13.45 -18.98
N LEU A 176 19.55 12.72 -20.03
CA LEU A 176 20.32 12.46 -21.25
C LEU A 176 19.78 13.25 -22.46
N GLY A 177 18.93 14.25 -22.22
CA GLY A 177 18.38 15.12 -23.26
C GLY A 177 17.14 14.60 -23.99
N ALA A 178 16.60 13.42 -23.68
CA ALA A 178 15.42 12.85 -24.33
C ALA A 178 15.52 12.85 -25.88
N TRP A 179 16.66 12.40 -26.40
CA TRP A 179 17.04 12.40 -27.82
C TRP A 179 17.26 13.79 -28.45
N ASP A 180 17.23 14.87 -27.66
CA ASP A 180 17.59 16.23 -28.08
C ASP A 180 19.07 16.53 -27.78
N VAL A 181 19.87 16.70 -28.84
CA VAL A 181 21.33 16.95 -28.76
C VAL A 181 21.65 18.24 -28.00
N ALA A 182 20.80 19.26 -28.11
CA ALA A 182 21.05 20.54 -27.45
C ALA A 182 20.93 20.43 -25.92
N LYS A 183 20.05 19.55 -25.45
CA LYS A 183 19.80 19.28 -24.01
C LYS A 183 20.70 18.18 -23.45
N ALA A 184 21.37 17.43 -24.32
CA ALA A 184 22.23 16.32 -23.93
C ALA A 184 23.48 16.79 -23.15
N PRO A 185 23.91 16.05 -22.11
CA PRO A 185 25.15 16.34 -21.40
C PRO A 185 26.38 16.34 -22.32
N GLN A 186 27.19 17.38 -22.19
CA GLN A 186 28.49 17.47 -22.84
C GLN A 186 29.57 16.78 -22.02
N LEU A 187 30.37 15.94 -22.69
CA LEU A 187 31.50 15.25 -22.08
C LEU A 187 32.70 16.18 -21.99
N LYS A 188 33.51 15.97 -20.96
CA LYS A 188 34.79 16.65 -20.76
C LYS A 188 35.90 15.80 -21.36
N TYR A 189 36.76 16.45 -22.14
CA TYR A 189 37.98 15.83 -22.65
C TYR A 189 39.00 15.68 -21.52
N SER A 190 39.65 14.53 -21.45
CA SER A 190 40.74 14.24 -20.54
C SER A 190 41.82 13.38 -21.21
N VAL A 191 43.01 13.44 -20.63
CA VAL A 191 44.12 12.52 -20.94
C VAL A 191 44.36 11.72 -19.67
N ILE A 192 44.26 10.39 -19.77
CA ILE A 192 44.41 9.46 -18.65
C ILE A 192 45.54 8.50 -19.00
N ASP A 193 46.53 8.33 -18.13
CA ASP A 193 47.63 7.37 -18.31
C ASP A 193 48.30 7.44 -19.69
N HIS A 194 48.58 8.67 -20.16
CA HIS A 194 49.14 8.96 -21.49
C HIS A 194 48.26 8.59 -22.68
N VAL A 195 47.00 8.21 -22.44
CA VAL A 195 45.99 7.95 -23.47
C VAL A 195 45.17 9.21 -23.71
N ASP A 196 45.24 9.72 -24.93
CA ASP A 196 44.44 10.85 -25.42
C ASP A 196 43.08 10.40 -25.97
N GLY A 197 42.17 11.37 -26.15
CA GLY A 197 40.84 11.09 -26.69
C GLY A 197 39.84 10.51 -25.69
N ILE A 198 40.06 10.67 -24.38
CA ILE A 198 39.06 10.22 -23.40
C ILE A 198 38.04 11.33 -23.18
N TRP A 199 36.77 11.00 -23.38
CA TRP A 199 35.65 11.88 -23.09
C TRP A 199 34.86 11.29 -21.94
N SER A 200 34.51 12.09 -20.93
CA SER A 200 33.70 11.61 -19.81
C SER A 200 32.74 12.64 -19.21
N CYS A 201 31.63 12.18 -18.65
CA CYS A 201 30.72 12.99 -17.85
C CYS A 201 30.04 12.16 -16.77
N ASP A 202 29.74 12.81 -15.64
CA ASP A 202 28.92 12.23 -14.56
C ASP A 202 27.46 12.65 -14.74
N VAL A 203 26.55 11.68 -14.70
CA VAL A 203 25.09 11.87 -14.78
C VAL A 203 24.45 11.10 -13.63
N ARG A 204 23.37 11.66 -13.05
CA ARG A 204 22.57 10.96 -12.04
C ARG A 204 21.32 10.40 -12.70
N LEU A 205 21.16 9.08 -12.66
CA LEU A 205 20.07 8.38 -13.32
C LEU A 205 19.17 7.66 -12.30
N PRO A 206 17.83 7.75 -12.42
CA PRO A 206 16.91 6.94 -11.63
C PRO A 206 17.21 5.43 -11.66
N CYS A 207 17.09 4.77 -10.52
CA CYS A 207 17.34 3.34 -10.43
C CYS A 207 16.13 2.49 -10.79
N GLY A 208 16.40 1.25 -11.22
CA GLY A 208 15.39 0.23 -11.49
C GLY A 208 14.78 0.29 -12.89
N GLN A 209 15.49 0.85 -13.87
CA GLN A 209 15.07 0.94 -15.26
C GLN A 209 16.25 0.80 -16.23
N ILE A 210 15.93 0.58 -17.51
CA ILE A 210 16.90 0.52 -18.62
C ILE A 210 16.91 1.87 -19.35
N TYR A 211 18.11 2.32 -19.71
CA TYR A 211 18.35 3.55 -20.45
C TYR A 211 18.89 3.26 -21.83
N GLU A 212 18.24 3.81 -22.85
CA GLU A 212 18.82 3.87 -24.19
C GLU A 212 19.64 5.15 -24.35
N TYR A 213 20.84 5.04 -24.91
CA TYR A 213 21.67 6.21 -25.24
C TYR A 213 22.63 5.96 -26.41
N LYS A 214 23.24 7.04 -26.89
CA LYS A 214 24.23 7.07 -27.95
C LYS A 214 25.14 8.30 -27.84
N TYR A 215 26.38 8.20 -28.29
CA TYR A 215 27.27 9.36 -28.37
C TYR A 215 27.14 10.09 -29.71
N VAL A 216 27.34 11.41 -29.66
CA VAL A 216 27.38 12.28 -30.84
C VAL A 216 28.52 13.29 -30.70
N MET A 217 29.25 13.49 -31.79
CA MET A 217 30.28 14.51 -31.92
C MET A 217 29.64 15.73 -32.57
N CYS A 218 29.82 16.89 -31.97
CA CYS A 218 29.25 18.16 -32.39
C CYS A 218 30.36 19.16 -32.71
N ASN A 219 30.06 20.14 -33.56
CA ASN A 219 30.92 21.31 -33.76
C ASN A 219 30.81 22.30 -32.58
N ASP A 220 31.54 23.41 -32.67
CA ASP A 220 31.54 24.50 -31.68
C ASP A 220 30.14 25.10 -31.44
N GLN A 221 29.30 25.14 -32.49
CA GLN A 221 27.91 25.62 -32.44
C GLN A 221 26.92 24.58 -31.86
N GLY A 222 27.37 23.39 -31.48
CA GLY A 222 26.52 22.32 -30.94
C GLY A 222 25.71 21.57 -32.01
N VAL A 223 26.03 21.74 -33.29
CA VAL A 223 25.42 20.99 -34.39
C VAL A 223 26.01 19.59 -34.44
N PRO A 224 25.18 18.52 -34.48
CA PRO A 224 25.67 17.15 -34.57
C PRO A 224 26.37 16.92 -35.92
N LEU A 225 27.62 16.49 -35.86
CA LEU A 225 28.45 16.14 -37.02
C LEU A 225 28.45 14.64 -37.28
N GLN A 226 28.62 13.83 -36.23
CA GLN A 226 28.74 12.39 -36.37
C GLN A 226 28.20 11.64 -35.15
N TRP A 227 27.36 10.64 -35.39
CA TRP A 227 26.89 9.71 -34.36
C TRP A 227 27.84 8.53 -34.20
N GLN A 228 27.86 7.96 -32.98
CA GLN A 228 28.50 6.67 -32.70
C GLN A 228 28.03 5.60 -33.69
N GLN A 229 28.91 4.67 -34.06
CA GLN A 229 28.55 3.59 -34.97
C GLN A 229 27.67 2.54 -34.27
N GLY A 230 26.92 1.78 -35.08
CA GLY A 230 26.06 0.70 -34.59
C GLY A 230 24.76 1.16 -33.95
N ASN A 231 24.12 0.23 -33.23
CA ASN A 231 22.84 0.41 -32.57
C ASN A 231 22.96 1.29 -31.31
N ASN A 232 21.81 1.76 -30.82
CA ASN A 232 21.73 2.43 -29.52
C ASN A 232 22.20 1.46 -28.41
N ALA A 233 22.89 2.00 -27.42
CA ALA A 233 23.35 1.23 -26.29
C ALA A 233 22.22 1.16 -25.25
N LEU A 234 21.95 -0.02 -24.63
CA LEU A 234 21.00 -0.22 -23.50
C LEU A 234 21.61 -0.44 -22.08
N LEU A 235 21.47 0.47 -21.12
CA LEU A 235 22.13 0.39 -19.81
C LEU A 235 21.10 0.09 -18.73
N ALA A 236 21.21 -1.07 -18.08
CA ALA A 236 20.43 -1.37 -16.88
C ALA A 236 21.07 -0.72 -15.65
N VAL A 237 20.31 0.19 -15.01
CA VAL A 237 20.66 0.76 -13.70
C VAL A 237 19.78 0.07 -12.67
N GLY A 238 20.37 -0.78 -11.84
CA GLY A 238 19.70 -1.56 -10.82
C GLY A 238 19.41 -0.75 -9.56
N ILE A 239 18.47 -1.24 -8.75
CA ILE A 239 18.09 -0.62 -7.47
C ILE A 239 19.27 -0.61 -6.47
N ARG A 240 20.16 -1.60 -6.59
CA ARG A 240 21.36 -1.72 -5.73
C ARG A 240 22.45 -0.68 -6.05
N ASP A 241 22.40 -0.09 -7.24
CA ASP A 241 23.39 0.92 -7.66
C ASP A 241 23.19 2.27 -6.96
N ALA A 242 22.02 2.50 -6.37
CA ALA A 242 21.74 3.67 -5.54
C ALA A 242 22.13 3.51 -4.05
N LEU A 243 22.58 2.32 -3.64
CA LEU A 243 22.79 1.99 -2.23
C LEU A 243 24.19 2.37 -1.74
N ALA A 244 24.46 3.68 -1.58
CA ALA A 244 25.40 4.20 -0.57
C ALA A 244 25.41 5.74 -0.57
N GLN A 245 24.51 6.37 0.16
CA GLN A 245 24.70 7.78 0.57
C GLN A 245 24.87 7.95 2.09
N GLN A 246 24.73 6.89 2.90
CA GLN A 246 24.57 7.06 4.36
C GLN A 246 25.36 6.12 5.29
N SER A 247 26.31 5.33 4.79
CA SER A 247 27.14 4.50 5.68
C SER A 247 28.59 4.50 5.22
N SER A 248 29.44 5.32 5.85
CA SER A 248 30.92 5.29 6.02
C SER A 248 31.86 4.72 4.93
N GLY A 249 31.39 4.33 3.75
CA GLY A 249 32.10 3.50 2.78
C GLY A 249 32.09 4.04 1.35
N GLY A 250 31.78 5.32 1.13
CA GLY A 250 31.83 5.96 -0.19
C GLY A 250 30.60 5.73 -1.07
N GLU A 251 30.35 6.67 -1.99
CA GLU A 251 29.26 6.61 -2.97
C GLU A 251 29.54 5.49 -3.99
N MET A 252 28.52 4.70 -4.32
CA MET A 252 28.58 3.72 -5.42
C MET A 252 28.47 4.47 -6.76
N CYS A 253 29.40 4.22 -7.68
CA CYS A 253 29.44 4.84 -9.00
C CYS A 253 29.53 3.77 -10.09
N LEU A 254 28.69 3.89 -11.11
CA LEU A 254 28.76 3.06 -12.32
C LEU A 254 29.62 3.78 -13.36
N GLU A 255 30.80 3.25 -13.67
CA GLU A 255 31.61 3.74 -14.79
C GLU A 255 31.35 2.90 -16.03
N VAL A 256 30.85 3.53 -17.09
CA VAL A 256 30.55 2.88 -18.36
C VAL A 256 31.64 3.22 -19.36
N LEU A 257 32.43 2.22 -19.75
CA LEU A 257 33.56 2.33 -20.66
C LEU A 257 33.14 1.86 -22.05
N ASP A 258 32.75 2.82 -22.88
CA ASP A 258 32.24 2.59 -24.24
C ASP A 258 33.29 2.84 -25.32
N ARG A 259 33.00 2.29 -26.50
CA ARG A 259 33.80 2.46 -27.72
C ARG A 259 33.02 3.21 -28.78
N TRP A 260 33.70 4.08 -29.54
CA TRP A 260 33.05 4.83 -30.62
C TRP A 260 32.55 3.93 -31.77
N SER A 261 33.22 2.79 -31.99
CA SER A 261 32.87 1.80 -33.02
C SER A 261 31.56 1.06 -32.74
N GLY A 262 31.00 1.19 -31.54
CA GLY A 262 29.73 0.59 -31.16
C GLY A 262 29.71 0.04 -29.74
N PRO A 263 28.53 -0.43 -29.30
CA PRO A 263 28.32 -0.87 -27.92
C PRO A 263 28.94 -2.24 -27.60
N GLU A 264 29.23 -3.06 -28.62
CA GLU A 264 29.84 -4.38 -28.44
C GLU A 264 31.15 -4.26 -27.64
N GLY A 265 31.41 -5.20 -26.73
CA GLY A 265 32.63 -5.23 -25.91
C GLY A 265 32.85 -4.01 -25.00
N SER A 266 31.80 -3.24 -24.71
CA SER A 266 31.84 -2.16 -23.72
C SER A 266 31.69 -2.73 -22.31
N THR A 267 32.44 -2.16 -21.37
CA THR A 267 32.53 -2.64 -19.99
C THR A 267 31.84 -1.68 -19.04
N VAL A 268 31.20 -2.21 -18.00
CA VAL A 268 30.66 -1.45 -16.89
C VAL A 268 31.39 -1.85 -15.61
N ILE A 269 32.02 -0.87 -14.97
CA ILE A 269 32.73 -1.03 -13.71
C ILE A 269 31.88 -0.42 -12.59
N ILE A 270 31.65 -1.20 -11.54
CA ILE A 270 30.99 -0.73 -10.33
C ILE A 270 32.09 -0.36 -9.33
N LYS A 271 32.16 0.91 -8.97
CA LYS A 271 33.11 1.43 -7.98
C LYS A 271 32.41 1.83 -6.69
N LYS A 272 33.11 1.65 -5.57
CA LYS A 272 32.73 2.14 -4.25
C LYS A 272 33.85 3.04 -3.74
N GLY A 273 33.66 4.36 -3.84
CA GLY A 273 34.79 5.29 -3.77
C GLY A 273 35.81 4.98 -4.87
N ASP A 274 37.09 4.80 -4.51
CA ASP A 274 38.15 4.46 -5.46
C ASP A 274 38.31 2.95 -5.69
N GLN A 275 37.60 2.11 -4.94
CA GLN A 275 37.71 0.65 -5.06
C GLN A 275 36.79 0.11 -6.14
N VAL A 276 37.35 -0.70 -7.06
CA VAL A 276 36.56 -1.48 -8.02
C VAL A 276 35.91 -2.66 -7.29
N VAL A 277 34.59 -2.68 -7.25
CA VAL A 277 33.78 -3.73 -6.61
C VAL A 277 33.51 -4.86 -7.58
N SER A 278 33.20 -4.52 -8.83
CA SER A 278 32.82 -5.49 -9.85
C SER A 278 33.05 -4.93 -11.24
N GLU A 279 33.38 -5.81 -12.17
CA GLU A 279 33.47 -5.53 -13.59
C GLU A 279 32.51 -6.47 -14.33
N THR A 280 31.72 -5.93 -15.24
CA THR A 280 30.70 -6.68 -15.96
C THR A 280 30.46 -6.08 -17.33
N THR A 281 29.89 -6.85 -18.25
CA THR A 281 29.48 -6.31 -19.54
C THR A 281 28.08 -5.70 -19.44
N ARG A 282 27.78 -4.79 -20.36
CA ARG A 282 26.44 -4.22 -20.50
C ARG A 282 25.37 -5.29 -20.70
N GLU A 283 25.65 -6.26 -21.57
CA GLU A 283 24.78 -7.40 -21.88
C GLU A 283 24.51 -8.25 -20.65
N HIS A 284 25.56 -8.57 -19.88
CA HIS A 284 25.39 -9.32 -18.65
C HIS A 284 24.55 -8.56 -17.63
N ARG A 285 24.72 -7.24 -17.49
CA ARG A 285 23.86 -6.41 -16.63
C ARG A 285 22.40 -6.40 -17.10
N LEU A 286 22.15 -6.34 -18.40
CA LEU A 286 20.80 -6.41 -18.93
C LEU A 286 20.15 -7.75 -18.60
N THR A 287 20.85 -8.86 -18.85
CA THR A 287 20.35 -10.21 -18.52
C THR A 287 20.13 -10.38 -17.02
N SER A 288 21.06 -9.89 -16.19
CA SER A 288 20.90 -9.90 -14.73
C SER A 288 19.71 -9.07 -14.28
N TRP A 289 19.48 -7.90 -14.89
CA TRP A 289 18.34 -7.05 -14.57
C TRP A 289 17.01 -7.70 -14.98
N ILE A 290 16.96 -8.34 -16.15
CA ILE A 290 15.76 -9.08 -16.60
C ILE A 290 15.42 -10.16 -15.57
N ARG A 291 16.41 -10.96 -15.17
CA ARG A 291 16.23 -11.99 -14.15
C ARG A 291 15.78 -11.41 -12.81
N ASP A 292 16.40 -10.31 -12.36
CA ASP A 292 16.00 -9.64 -11.13
C ASP A 292 14.55 -9.14 -11.19
N VAL A 293 14.09 -8.68 -12.36
CA VAL A 293 12.70 -8.23 -12.57
C VAL A 293 11.73 -9.40 -12.60
N GLU A 294 12.10 -10.52 -13.24
CA GLU A 294 11.32 -11.76 -13.23
C GLU A 294 11.17 -12.31 -11.81
N ASP A 295 12.27 -12.42 -11.06
CA ASP A 295 12.26 -12.85 -9.66
C ASP A 295 11.38 -11.93 -8.79
N GLN A 296 11.43 -10.61 -9.01
CA GLN A 296 10.56 -9.65 -8.33
C GLN A 296 9.08 -9.84 -8.67
N LEU A 297 8.77 -10.12 -9.93
CA LEU A 297 7.39 -10.36 -10.37
C LEU A 297 6.83 -11.63 -9.75
N GLU A 298 7.63 -12.70 -9.69
CA GLU A 298 7.26 -13.95 -9.04
C GLU A 298 7.02 -13.75 -7.54
N GLN A 299 7.94 -13.06 -6.85
CA GLN A 299 7.78 -12.73 -5.43
C GLN A 299 6.54 -11.88 -5.18
N GLY A 300 6.27 -10.90 -6.05
CA GLY A 300 5.07 -10.08 -5.99
C GLY A 300 3.80 -10.92 -6.16
N ALA A 301 3.79 -11.88 -7.08
CA ALA A 301 2.66 -12.78 -7.28
C ALA A 301 2.41 -13.70 -6.07
N VAL A 302 3.48 -14.21 -5.44
CA VAL A 302 3.38 -15.01 -4.21
C VAL A 302 2.80 -14.17 -3.07
N GLN A 303 3.30 -12.94 -2.87
CA GLN A 303 2.79 -12.03 -1.84
C GLN A 303 1.31 -11.68 -2.04
N VAL A 304 0.88 -11.45 -3.29
CA VAL A 304 -0.54 -11.17 -3.58
C VAL A 304 -1.41 -12.38 -3.26
N LYS A 305 -0.96 -13.60 -3.60
CA LYS A 305 -1.69 -14.84 -3.26
C LYS A 305 -1.79 -15.05 -1.75
N GLU A 306 -0.71 -14.80 -1.01
CA GLU A 306 -0.71 -14.89 0.46
C GLU A 306 -1.72 -13.89 1.06
N LEU A 307 -1.68 -12.62 0.63
CA LEU A 307 -2.61 -11.60 1.10
C LEU A 307 -4.07 -11.91 0.74
N GLN A 308 -4.31 -12.52 -0.42
CA GLN A 308 -5.65 -12.99 -0.79
C GLN A 308 -6.14 -14.11 0.12
N LEU A 309 -5.26 -15.03 0.51
CA LEU A 309 -5.59 -16.10 1.44
C LEU A 309 -5.86 -15.55 2.85
N GLU A 310 -5.02 -14.63 3.34
CA GLU A 310 -5.25 -13.95 4.62
C GLU A 310 -6.58 -13.19 4.62
N LEU A 311 -6.90 -12.48 3.53
CA LEU A 311 -8.17 -11.78 3.38
C LEU A 311 -9.37 -12.73 3.34
N ALA A 312 -9.25 -13.89 2.69
CA ALA A 312 -10.28 -14.91 2.69
C ALA A 312 -10.51 -15.49 4.10
N SER A 313 -9.44 -15.78 4.84
CA SER A 313 -9.50 -16.25 6.22
C SER A 313 -10.16 -15.23 7.15
N ALA A 314 -9.74 -13.96 7.08
CA ALA A 314 -10.31 -12.89 7.88
C ALA A 314 -11.80 -12.66 7.58
N LYS A 315 -12.21 -12.81 6.31
CA LYS A 315 -13.64 -12.76 5.92
C LYS A 315 -14.43 -13.90 6.54
N GLN A 316 -13.88 -15.12 6.55
CA GLN A 316 -14.56 -16.29 7.14
C GLN A 316 -14.73 -16.13 8.66
N GLU A 317 -13.71 -15.64 9.36
CA GLU A 317 -13.81 -15.34 10.80
C GLU A 317 -14.87 -14.27 11.08
N LEU A 318 -14.93 -13.21 10.26
CA LEU A 318 -15.96 -12.18 10.38
C LEU A 318 -17.36 -12.76 10.15
N MET A 319 -17.53 -13.64 9.17
CA MET A 319 -18.81 -14.31 8.93
C MET A 319 -19.23 -15.19 10.11
N SER A 320 -18.32 -15.98 10.67
CA SER A 320 -18.60 -16.81 11.86
C SER A 320 -19.01 -15.96 13.07
N THR A 321 -18.22 -14.93 13.39
CA THR A 321 -18.51 -14.05 14.52
C THR A 321 -19.82 -13.27 14.33
N ARG A 322 -20.15 -12.88 13.10
CA ARG A 322 -21.45 -12.29 12.78
C ARG A 322 -22.59 -13.26 13.04
N GLN A 323 -22.43 -14.53 12.69
CA GLN A 323 -23.46 -15.55 12.90
C GLN A 323 -23.66 -15.85 14.39
N GLU A 324 -22.59 -15.91 15.17
CA GLU A 324 -22.64 -16.02 16.64
C GLU A 324 -23.37 -14.82 17.27
N ALA A 325 -23.09 -13.60 16.80
CA ALA A 325 -23.77 -12.40 17.29
C ALA A 325 -25.28 -12.38 16.96
N ILE A 326 -25.67 -12.91 15.79
CA ILE A 326 -27.08 -13.07 15.42
C ILE A 326 -27.74 -14.10 16.34
N ALA A 327 -27.11 -15.26 16.53
CA ALA A 327 -27.64 -16.31 17.41
C ALA A 327 -27.79 -15.83 18.86
N ALA A 328 -26.79 -15.12 19.41
CA ALA A 328 -26.86 -14.54 20.74
C ALA A 328 -27.99 -13.49 20.88
N LYS A 329 -28.26 -12.72 19.82
CA LYS A 329 -29.37 -11.76 19.78
C LYS A 329 -30.72 -12.48 19.80
N GLU A 330 -30.88 -13.55 19.02
CA GLU A 330 -32.09 -14.37 19.01
C GLU A 330 -32.32 -15.06 20.36
N GLU A 331 -31.27 -15.58 20.98
CA GLU A 331 -31.36 -16.19 22.32
C GLU A 331 -31.76 -15.17 23.38
N SER A 332 -31.17 -13.97 23.34
CA SER A 332 -31.55 -12.85 24.22
C SER A 332 -33.02 -12.45 24.04
N GLN A 333 -33.52 -12.44 22.80
CA GLN A 333 -34.94 -12.18 22.52
C GLN A 333 -35.85 -13.28 23.10
N ARG A 334 -35.50 -14.55 22.91
CA ARG A 334 -36.25 -15.69 23.48
C ARG A 334 -36.29 -15.64 25.00
N MET A 335 -35.16 -15.33 25.65
CA MET A 335 -35.12 -15.18 27.11
C MET A 335 -36.03 -14.04 27.58
N LYS A 336 -36.04 -12.91 26.86
CA LYS A 336 -36.92 -11.78 27.17
C LYS A 336 -38.40 -12.15 27.02
N GLU A 337 -38.77 -12.86 25.97
CA GLU A 337 -40.15 -13.32 25.75
C GLU A 337 -40.59 -14.31 26.84
N MET A 338 -39.73 -15.25 27.21
CA MET A 338 -40.01 -16.20 28.29
C MET A 338 -40.20 -15.49 29.63
N ALA A 339 -39.37 -14.48 29.92
CA ALA A 339 -39.52 -13.66 31.13
C ALA A 339 -40.84 -12.87 31.14
N LEU A 340 -41.25 -12.31 29.99
CA LEU A 340 -42.54 -11.63 29.85
C LEU A 340 -43.72 -12.57 30.09
N GLN A 341 -43.72 -13.76 29.47
CA GLN A 341 -44.76 -14.76 29.66
C GLN A 341 -44.86 -15.23 31.12
N SER A 342 -43.71 -15.38 31.79
CA SER A 342 -43.66 -15.70 33.21
C SER A 342 -44.31 -14.59 34.04
N ASN A 343 -43.95 -13.33 33.77
CA ASN A 343 -44.53 -12.17 34.44
C ASN A 343 -46.06 -12.07 34.23
N ASP A 344 -46.55 -12.34 33.01
CA ASP A 344 -47.98 -12.36 32.71
C ASP A 344 -48.72 -13.44 33.51
N LYS A 345 -48.12 -14.64 33.67
CA LYS A 345 -48.67 -15.70 34.54
C LYS A 345 -48.75 -15.26 36.00
N TYR A 346 -47.71 -14.60 36.51
CA TYR A 346 -47.73 -14.06 37.88
C TYR A 346 -48.82 -13.01 38.07
N LEU A 347 -49.00 -12.11 37.10
CA LEU A 347 -50.06 -11.10 37.13
C LEU A 347 -51.46 -11.72 37.11
N LEU A 348 -51.67 -12.78 36.33
CA LEU A 348 -52.94 -13.51 36.32
C LEU A 348 -53.22 -14.18 37.68
N ALA A 349 -52.23 -14.88 38.24
CA ALA A 349 -52.36 -15.51 39.56
C ALA A 349 -52.63 -14.47 40.66
N LEU A 350 -52.02 -13.29 40.59
CA LEU A 350 -52.31 -12.18 41.49
C LEU A 350 -53.76 -11.70 41.38
N LYS A 351 -54.26 -11.51 40.15
CA LYS A 351 -55.67 -11.11 39.91
C LYS A 351 -56.66 -12.15 40.43
N GLU A 352 -56.36 -13.43 40.29
CA GLU A 352 -57.19 -14.52 40.84
C GLU A 352 -57.21 -14.50 42.37
N LYS A 353 -56.04 -14.33 43.00
CA LYS A 353 -55.95 -14.16 44.46
C LYS A 353 -56.73 -12.94 44.93
N GLU A 354 -56.66 -11.82 44.22
CA GLU A 354 -57.41 -10.61 44.55
C GLU A 354 -58.93 -10.84 44.46
N LYS A 355 -59.40 -11.52 43.41
CA LYS A 355 -60.81 -11.91 43.29
C LYS A 355 -61.25 -12.83 44.44
N ALA A 356 -60.44 -13.82 44.79
CA ALA A 356 -60.72 -14.73 45.90
C ALA A 356 -60.76 -13.98 47.25
N LEU A 357 -59.86 -13.03 47.47
CA LEU A 357 -59.87 -12.15 48.64
C LEU A 357 -61.15 -11.33 48.72
N ARG A 358 -61.55 -10.68 47.62
CA ARG A 358 -62.82 -9.92 47.57
C ARG A 358 -64.05 -10.80 47.85
N GLN A 359 -64.08 -12.02 47.31
CA GLN A 359 -65.14 -12.97 47.62
C GLN A 359 -65.16 -13.34 49.11
N LYS A 360 -63.98 -13.59 49.70
CA LYS A 360 -63.87 -13.89 51.13
C LYS A 360 -64.33 -12.72 51.99
N GLU A 361 -64.01 -11.48 51.63
CA GLU A 361 -64.49 -10.27 52.31
C GLU A 361 -66.02 -10.15 52.24
N LEU A 362 -66.63 -10.43 51.08
CA LEU A 362 -68.09 -10.42 50.95
C LEU A 362 -68.76 -11.47 51.85
N VAL A 363 -68.22 -12.69 51.88
CA VAL A 363 -68.73 -13.76 52.76
C VAL A 363 -68.59 -13.38 54.24
N LEU A 364 -67.44 -12.82 54.64
CA LEU A 364 -67.24 -12.34 56.01
C LEU A 364 -68.24 -11.26 56.39
N ARG A 365 -68.53 -10.33 55.47
CA ARG A 365 -69.52 -9.27 55.68
C ARG A 365 -70.94 -9.83 55.81
N GLN A 366 -71.30 -10.84 55.02
CA GLN A 366 -72.59 -11.53 55.12
C GLN A 366 -72.74 -12.22 56.49
N LEU A 367 -71.72 -12.96 56.94
CA LEU A 367 -71.72 -13.61 58.25
C LEU A 367 -71.80 -12.62 59.41
N GLN A 368 -71.22 -11.42 59.25
CA GLN A 368 -71.35 -10.35 60.25
C GLN A 368 -72.77 -9.80 60.32
N LEU A 369 -73.45 -9.65 59.18
CA LEU A 369 -74.85 -9.23 59.12
C LEU A 369 -75.77 -10.27 59.75
N GLU A 370 -75.62 -11.55 59.38
CA GLU A 370 -76.41 -12.66 59.97
C GLU A 370 -76.21 -12.76 61.49
N ARG A 371 -74.99 -12.54 61.98
CA ARG A 371 -74.70 -12.49 63.42
C ARG A 371 -75.39 -11.30 64.11
N PHE A 372 -75.48 -10.17 63.44
CA PHE A 372 -76.15 -8.96 63.95
C PHE A 372 -77.67 -9.16 64.02
N GLU A 373 -78.28 -9.69 62.96
CA GLU A 373 -79.71 -10.06 62.93
C GLU A 373 -80.05 -11.09 64.03
N SER A 374 -79.20 -12.10 64.21
CA SER A 374 -79.36 -13.11 65.29
C SER A 374 -79.23 -12.53 66.71
N GLN A 375 -78.62 -11.36 66.87
CA GLN A 375 -78.53 -10.63 68.15
C GLN A 375 -79.72 -9.70 68.37
N GLU A 376 -80.34 -9.16 67.32
CA GLU A 376 -81.58 -8.39 67.40
C GLU A 376 -82.79 -9.28 67.72
N ASP A 377 -82.84 -10.51 67.22
CA ASP A 377 -83.93 -11.46 67.52
C ASP A 377 -83.91 -12.02 68.97
N ASN A 378 -82.82 -11.81 69.71
CA ASN A 378 -82.59 -12.37 71.06
C ASN A 378 -82.69 -11.31 72.18
N ASN A 379 -83.08 -10.08 71.86
CA ASN A 379 -83.19 -8.96 72.79
C ASN A 379 -84.57 -8.29 72.65
#